data_AF-O44486-F1
#
_entry.id   AF-O44486-F1
#
_cell.length_a   1.000
_cell.length_b   1.000
_cell.length_c   1.000
_cell.angle_alpha   90.00
_cell.angle_beta   90.00
_cell.angle_gamma   90.00
#
_symmetry.space_group_name_H-M   'P 1'
#
loop_
_entity.id
_entity.type
_entity.pdbx_description
1 polymer ?
#
loop_
_entity_poly.entity_id
_entity_poly.type
_entity_poly.pdbx_seq_one_letter_code
_entity_poly.pdbx_strand_id
1 'polypeptide(L)'
;MGWLRSRNDEHGKLFAGRRFMILRKLTMNPYFDYKQLIELVQQCGGEILSCYENLSPEKLYIIFSKHSKAIEESKNIENLYKCDVVTMEWVLDSISEELNLT
;
A
#
# COMPACT_ATOMS: atom_id res chain seq x y z
N MET A 1 -6.66 -17.44 -4.14
CA MET A 1 -6.17 -16.41 -5.08
C MET A 1 -6.99 -16.25 -6.37
N GLY A 2 -7.82 -17.22 -6.80
CA GLY A 2 -8.64 -17.07 -8.02
C GLY A 2 -9.77 -16.03 -7.92
N TRP A 3 -10.30 -15.78 -6.72
CA TRP A 3 -11.48 -14.92 -6.54
C TRP A 3 -11.19 -13.41 -6.68
N LEU A 4 -10.02 -12.93 -6.21
CA LEU A 4 -9.53 -11.56 -6.46
C LEU A 4 -9.46 -11.23 -7.97
N ARG A 5 -9.20 -12.23 -8.82
CA ARG A 5 -9.21 -12.04 -10.28
C ARG A 5 -10.60 -11.93 -10.86
N SER A 6 -11.56 -12.65 -10.27
CA SER A 6 -12.93 -12.81 -10.77
C SER A 6 -13.83 -11.60 -10.49
N ARG A 7 -13.47 -10.73 -9.55
CA ARG A 7 -14.25 -9.53 -9.18
C ARG A 7 -13.74 -8.24 -9.83
N ASN A 8 -12.78 -8.36 -10.76
CA ASN A 8 -12.24 -7.23 -11.54
C ASN A 8 -13.28 -6.57 -12.46
N ASP A 9 -14.47 -7.15 -12.63
CA ASP A 9 -15.41 -6.78 -13.69
C ASP A 9 -16.46 -5.72 -13.31
N GLU A 10 -16.87 -5.59 -12.03
CA GLU A 10 -18.09 -4.81 -11.71
C GLU A 10 -17.86 -3.45 -11.01
N HIS A 11 -16.86 -3.31 -10.14
CA HIS A 11 -16.66 -2.09 -9.33
C HIS A 11 -15.30 -1.38 -9.57
N GLY A 12 -14.51 -1.88 -10.52
CA GLY A 12 -13.11 -1.48 -10.65
C GLY A 12 -12.23 -2.04 -9.53
N LYS A 13 -10.91 -1.90 -9.67
CA LYS A 13 -9.97 -2.42 -8.66
C LYS A 13 -9.86 -1.45 -7.48
N LEU A 14 -9.85 -1.95 -6.24
CA LEU A 14 -9.77 -1.17 -4.99
C LEU A 14 -8.68 -0.08 -5.01
N PHE A 15 -7.55 -0.36 -5.65
CA PHE A 15 -6.40 0.53 -5.76
C PHE A 15 -6.15 1.05 -7.18
N ALA A 16 -7.14 0.99 -8.08
CA ALA A 16 -6.99 1.50 -9.44
C ALA A 16 -6.58 2.98 -9.45
N GLY A 17 -5.48 3.28 -10.14
CA GLY A 17 -4.93 4.63 -10.24
C GLY A 17 -4.32 5.18 -8.94
N ARG A 18 -4.16 4.33 -7.91
CA ARG A 18 -3.40 4.64 -6.70
C ARG A 18 -2.00 4.07 -6.82
N ARG A 19 -1.02 4.87 -6.44
CA ARG A 19 0.40 4.52 -6.48
C ARG A 19 0.87 4.29 -5.05
N PHE A 20 1.55 3.19 -4.83
CA PHE A 20 2.05 2.81 -3.52
C PHE A 20 3.57 2.69 -3.56
N MET A 21 4.21 3.15 -2.51
CA MET A 21 5.63 2.94 -2.30
C MET A 21 5.82 2.11 -1.03
N ILE A 22 6.55 1.01 -1.18
CA ILE A 22 6.84 0.07 -0.10
C ILE A 22 8.34 0.17 0.18
N LEU A 23 8.68 0.95 1.20
CA LEU A 23 10.05 1.05 1.67
C LEU A 23 10.31 -0.10 2.65
N ARG A 24 11.23 -1.02 2.29
CA ARG A 24 11.58 -2.17 3.13
C ARG A 24 11.91 -1.79 4.58
N LYS A 25 12.55 -0.64 4.81
CA LYS A 25 12.85 -0.11 6.15
C LYS A 25 11.59 0.23 6.96
N LEU A 26 10.56 0.76 6.29
CA LEU A 26 9.30 1.16 6.91
C LEU A 26 8.33 0.00 7.07
N THR A 27 8.41 -1.02 6.21
CA THR A 27 7.49 -2.17 6.20
C THR A 27 8.04 -3.43 6.86
N MET A 28 9.17 -3.35 7.59
CA MET A 28 9.65 -4.48 8.37
C MET A 28 8.58 -4.91 9.39
N ASN A 29 8.08 -6.12 9.21
CA ASN A 29 7.14 -6.77 10.10
C ASN A 29 7.54 -8.27 10.19
N PRO A 30 7.70 -8.85 11.40
CA PRO A 30 8.02 -10.27 11.55
C PRO A 30 6.90 -11.21 11.09
N TYR A 31 5.66 -10.72 10.99
CA TYR A 31 4.48 -11.54 10.69
C TYR A 31 4.08 -11.52 9.22
N PHE A 32 4.57 -10.55 8.44
CA PHE A 32 4.08 -10.35 7.08
C PHE A 32 5.19 -9.82 6.19
N ASP A 33 5.44 -10.54 5.10
CA ASP A 33 6.52 -10.20 4.17
C ASP A 33 6.11 -9.06 3.24
N TYR A 34 6.99 -8.08 3.05
CA TYR A 34 6.72 -6.93 2.18
C TYR A 34 6.46 -7.34 0.71
N LYS A 35 6.96 -8.49 0.24
CA LYS A 35 6.66 -9.00 -1.11
C LYS A 35 5.21 -9.44 -1.22
N GLN A 36 4.66 -10.07 -0.19
CA GLN A 36 3.24 -10.42 -0.16
C GLN A 36 2.38 -9.14 -0.21
N LEU A 37 2.83 -8.06 0.44
CA LEU A 37 2.14 -6.78 0.41
C LEU A 37 2.15 -6.17 -1.01
N ILE A 38 3.32 -6.20 -1.67
CA ILE A 38 3.47 -5.79 -3.07
C ILE A 38 2.49 -6.56 -3.95
N GLU A 39 2.45 -7.89 -3.83
CA GLU A 39 1.57 -8.73 -4.64
C GLU A 39 0.09 -8.42 -4.40
N LEU A 40 -0.33 -8.25 -3.14
CA LEU A 40 -1.71 -7.93 -2.80
C LEU A 40 -2.15 -6.56 -3.34
N VAL A 41 -1.30 -5.54 -3.19
CA VAL A 41 -1.57 -4.19 -3.70
C VAL A 41 -1.69 -4.22 -5.23
N GLN A 42 -0.78 -4.91 -5.93
CA GLN A 42 -0.83 -5.06 -7.39
C GLN A 42 -2.06 -5.82 -7.87
N GLN A 43 -2.46 -6.87 -7.15
CA GLN A 43 -3.70 -7.61 -7.44
C GLN A 43 -4.92 -6.71 -7.31
N CYS A 44 -4.94 -5.84 -6.32
CA CYS A 44 -5.96 -4.82 -6.11
C CYS A 44 -5.82 -3.62 -7.07
N GLY A 45 -4.93 -3.65 -8.06
CA GLY A 45 -4.79 -2.62 -9.09
C GLY A 45 -3.90 -1.43 -8.73
N GLY A 46 -3.23 -1.49 -7.58
CA GLY A 46 -2.27 -0.47 -7.18
C GLY A 46 -0.96 -0.60 -7.95
N GLU A 47 -0.38 0.54 -8.31
CA GLU A 47 0.94 0.59 -8.93
C GLU A 47 2.02 0.67 -7.86
N ILE A 48 3.06 -0.16 -7.93
CA ILE A 48 4.18 -0.12 -6.99
C ILE A 48 5.32 0.69 -7.58
N LEU A 49 5.71 1.75 -6.88
CA LEU A 49 6.83 2.60 -7.25
C LEU A 49 8.08 2.20 -6.47
N SER A 50 9.21 2.15 -7.17
CA SER A 50 10.53 1.90 -6.56
C SER A 50 11.19 3.18 -6.04
N CYS A 51 10.87 4.35 -6.62
CA CYS A 51 11.47 5.64 -6.31
C CYS A 51 10.40 6.74 -6.23
N TYR A 52 10.68 7.80 -5.45
CA TYR A 52 9.83 8.98 -5.26
C TYR A 52 10.16 10.13 -6.24
N GLU A 53 11.33 10.09 -6.89
CA GLU A 53 11.88 11.25 -7.60
C GLU A 53 10.96 11.70 -8.74
N ASN A 54 10.60 12.98 -8.74
CA ASN A 54 9.80 13.67 -9.75
C ASN A 54 8.35 13.16 -9.93
N LEU A 55 7.80 12.43 -8.98
CA LEU A 55 6.41 11.97 -9.06
C LEU A 55 5.46 12.97 -8.39
N SER A 56 4.33 13.25 -9.05
CA SER A 56 3.25 14.02 -8.43
C SER A 56 2.80 13.31 -7.15
N PRO A 57 2.63 14.01 -6.01
CA PRO A 57 2.14 13.41 -4.78
C PRO A 57 0.69 12.91 -4.87
N GLU A 58 -0.05 13.33 -5.89
CA GLU A 58 -1.45 12.95 -6.07
C GLU A 58 -1.61 11.42 -6.14
N LYS A 59 -2.43 10.88 -5.24
CA LYS A 59 -2.71 9.43 -5.13
C LYS A 59 -1.46 8.58 -4.87
N LEU A 60 -0.39 9.17 -4.33
CA LEU A 60 0.80 8.47 -3.86
C LEU A 60 0.66 8.15 -2.38
N TYR A 61 0.78 6.87 -2.03
CA TYR A 61 0.68 6.36 -0.68
C TYR A 61 1.96 5.67 -0.26
N ILE A 62 2.51 6.03 0.89
CA ILE A 62 3.68 5.33 1.46
C ILE A 62 3.19 4.41 2.55
N ILE A 63 3.50 3.11 2.40
CA ILE A 63 3.09 2.12 3.38
C ILE A 63 4.17 1.98 4.46
N PHE A 64 3.76 2.07 5.73
CA PHE A 64 4.63 1.77 6.87
C PHE A 64 3.96 0.79 7.85
N SER A 65 4.78 0.01 8.54
CA SER A 65 4.34 -0.87 9.62
C SER A 65 4.51 -0.15 10.96
N LYS A 66 3.51 -0.22 11.84
CA LYS A 66 3.65 0.29 13.23
C LYS A 66 4.75 -0.43 14.01
N HIS A 67 5.15 -1.62 13.57
CA HIS A 67 6.26 -2.37 14.17
C HIS A 67 7.63 -1.88 13.70
N SER A 68 7.70 -1.00 12.70
CA SER A 68 8.97 -0.40 12.30
C SER A 68 9.41 0.65 13.31
N LYS A 69 10.72 0.69 13.60
CA LYS A 69 11.33 1.74 14.43
C LYS A 69 11.31 3.13 13.76
N ALA A 70 10.81 3.22 12.53
CA ALA A 70 10.87 4.37 11.65
C ALA A 70 9.58 5.23 11.63
N ILE A 71 8.79 5.24 12.71
CA ILE A 71 7.57 6.06 12.81
C ILE A 71 7.87 7.56 12.66
N GLU A 72 9.00 8.03 13.21
CA GLU A 72 9.41 9.43 13.03
C GLU A 72 9.83 9.71 11.58
N GLU A 73 10.49 8.74 10.92
CA GLU A 73 10.84 8.86 9.50
C GLU A 73 9.59 8.92 8.63
N SER A 74 8.52 8.18 8.96
CA SER A 74 7.29 8.19 8.18
C SER A 74 6.58 9.55 8.22
N LYS A 75 6.54 10.20 9.40
CA LYS A 75 6.07 11.59 9.52
C LYS A 75 6.94 12.57 8.75
N ASN A 76 8.25 12.38 8.76
CA ASN A 76 9.16 13.22 7.99
C ASN A 76 8.92 13.05 6.47
N ILE A 77 8.66 11.82 6.04
CA ILE A 77 8.36 11.48 4.65
C ILE A 77 7.07 12.16 4.15
N GLU A 78 6.01 12.19 4.95
CA GLU A 78 4.77 12.92 4.63
C GLU A 78 5.06 14.40 4.34
N ASN A 79 5.89 15.02 5.19
CA ASN A 79 6.28 16.43 5.04
C ASN A 79 7.20 16.67 3.84
N LEU A 80 8.17 15.77 3.61
CA LEU A 80 9.17 15.90 2.55
C LEU A 80 8.57 15.69 1.15
N TYR A 81 7.72 14.69 1.00
CA TYR A 81 7.18 14.27 -0.29
C TYR A 81 5.74 14.72 -0.54
N LYS A 82 5.09 15.34 0.46
CA LYS A 82 3.69 15.80 0.41
C LYS A 82 2.70 14.70 0.00
N CYS A 83 3.01 13.46 0.36
CA CYS A 83 2.21 12.29 0.03
C CYS A 83 1.58 11.68 1.29
N ASP A 84 0.49 10.93 1.11
CA ASP A 84 -0.22 10.33 2.23
C ASP A 84 0.53 9.11 2.76
N VAL A 85 0.70 9.03 4.07
CA VAL A 85 1.34 7.89 4.73
C VAL A 85 0.28 7.00 5.36
N VAL A 86 0.20 5.76 4.90
CA VAL A 86 -0.79 4.76 5.36
C VAL A 86 -0.12 3.61 6.09
N THR A 87 -0.81 3.04 7.07
CA THR A 87 -0.29 1.85 7.75
C THR A 87 -0.50 0.61 6.89
N MET A 88 0.39 -0.36 7.07
CA MET A 88 0.29 -1.69 6.50
C MET A 88 -1.01 -2.37 6.93
N GLU A 89 -1.38 -2.25 8.20
CA GLU A 89 -2.64 -2.75 8.73
C GLU A 89 -3.84 -2.12 8.01
N TRP A 90 -3.84 -0.81 7.76
CA TRP A 90 -4.94 -0.16 7.04
C TRP A 90 -5.09 -0.68 5.60
N VAL A 91 -3.96 -0.94 4.91
CA VAL A 91 -3.98 -1.54 3.58
C VAL A 91 -4.55 -2.96 3.64
N LEU A 92 -4.13 -3.77 4.61
CA LEU A 92 -4.61 -5.14 4.77
C LEU A 92 -6.08 -5.19 5.20
N ASP A 93 -6.51 -4.31 6.10
CA ASP A 93 -7.90 -4.15 6.51
C ASP A 93 -8.75 -3.73 5.32
N SER A 94 -8.32 -2.75 4.51
CA SER A 94 -9.06 -2.33 3.31
C SER A 94 -9.24 -3.48 2.30
N ILE A 95 -8.20 -4.31 2.12
CA ILE A 95 -8.28 -5.50 1.27
C ILE A 95 -9.19 -6.56 1.91
N SER A 96 -9.09 -6.75 3.22
CA SER A 96 -9.91 -7.70 3.98
C SER A 96 -11.38 -7.32 4.01
N GLU A 97 -11.72 -6.04 4.20
CA GLU A 97 -13.08 -5.51 4.12
C GLU A 97 -13.64 -5.69 2.72
N GLU A 98 -12.87 -5.37 1.68
CA GLU A 98 -13.28 -5.62 0.30
C GLU A 98 -13.54 -7.13 0.05
N LEU A 99 -12.78 -8.02 0.69
CA LEU A 99 -12.97 -9.47 0.62
C LEU A 99 -14.11 -10.00 1.51
N ASN A 100 -14.39 -9.38 2.66
CA ASN A 100 -15.41 -9.82 3.63
C ASN A 100 -16.79 -9.16 3.44
N LEU A 101 -16.89 -8.08 2.65
CA LEU A 101 -18.16 -7.47 2.25
C LEU A 101 -18.93 -8.33 1.21
N THR A 102 -18.58 -9.61 1.06
CA THR A 102 -19.37 -10.63 0.34
C THR A 102 -19.76 -11.74 1.31
#